data_AF-A0A352D2U1-F1
#
_entry.id   AF-A0A352D2U1-F1
#
_cell.length_a   1.000
_cell.length_b   1.000
_cell.length_c   1.000
_cell.angle_alpha   90.00
_cell.angle_beta   90.00
_cell.angle_gamma   90.00
#
_symmetry.space_group_name_H-M   'P 1'
#
loop_
_entity.id
_entity.type
_entity.pdbx_description
1 polymer ?
#
loop_
_entity_poly.entity_id
_entity_poly.type
_entity_poly.pdbx_seq_one_letter_code
_entity_poly.pdbx_strand_id
1 'polypeptide(L)'
;MEYIPLKKENIRNVAIIAHVDHGKTTLVDAFLKQSHLFRENQDEMSQTQILDSGDLEKEKGITIKAKNISIRYKGYKINIIDTPGHADFGGEVERTLNMADACLLLVDAQEGVMPQTKFVLKKALEMNLKPILIVNKIDKKLANCTRTVGKVQDLFLSLATNMDQLDFPIYYAIAREGKIWKELPQGDLTKAGETEGDITPILDEIIEYCPPPSGESTDPFQMQITSLEYDAHLGRYLVGKTNRGTVKVGDPVVLLEKENKVQGRVKEIFVKEGLEWVNVHGTSVGEIIAVAGIESTAIGATLCALNTPEALPDIKITPPSVKVKFEANTSPFSGKEGKFVTAKQLEQRLEQEKELNISLNIEKQGGSTYSVAGRGELQLAILVEQLRREGFEFQLSKPEVVLIEKDGKQFEPVEELIIDSPSEYLSTITQEVSSRKGEMVDIETEGLQTRFTYKIFTRNLIGLHRILMNATKGTAIVNSFVTDYVLYQKQEPLFRKGVIISQDTGTTLGFALTTIQERGQLFVGSSEDVY
;
A
#
# COMPACT_ATOMS: atom_id res chain seq x y z
N MET A 1 7.99 -31.72 15.90
CA MET A 1 9.19 -31.19 16.57
C MET A 1 8.72 -30.01 17.40
N GLU A 2 9.17 -29.93 18.66
CA GLU A 2 8.88 -28.80 19.53
C GLU A 2 9.63 -27.57 18.98
N TYR A 3 8.93 -26.45 18.76
CA TYR A 3 9.54 -25.22 18.24
C TYR A 3 10.48 -24.64 19.31
N ILE A 4 11.78 -24.56 18.99
CA ILE A 4 12.76 -23.91 19.86
C ILE A 4 12.80 -22.42 19.47
N PRO A 5 12.48 -21.49 20.40
CA PRO A 5 12.57 -20.07 20.13
C PRO A 5 13.97 -19.68 19.63
N LEU A 6 14.02 -18.93 18.54
CA LEU A 6 15.28 -18.44 18.01
C LEU A 6 15.86 -17.37 18.92
N LYS A 7 17.19 -17.28 18.90
CA LYS A 7 17.91 -16.15 19.48
C LYS A 7 17.69 -14.91 18.62
N LYS A 8 17.59 -13.73 19.24
CA LYS A 8 17.34 -12.46 18.54
C LYS A 8 18.41 -12.18 17.47
N GLU A 9 19.65 -12.60 17.72
CA GLU A 9 20.78 -12.41 16.82
C GLU A 9 20.60 -13.16 15.48
N ASN A 10 19.72 -14.17 15.45
CA ASN A 10 19.45 -14.99 14.28
C ASN A 10 18.17 -14.58 13.53
N ILE A 11 17.50 -13.50 13.92
CA ILE A 11 16.29 -12.99 13.25
C ILE A 11 16.67 -11.76 12.42
N ARG A 12 16.11 -11.64 11.22
CA ARG A 12 16.19 -10.43 10.38
C ARG A 12 14.81 -10.10 9.86
N ASN A 13 14.29 -8.92 10.18
CA ASN A 13 13.01 -8.46 9.63
C ASN A 13 13.28 -7.38 8.58
N VAL A 14 12.92 -7.64 7.33
CA VAL A 14 13.23 -6.76 6.21
C VAL A 14 11.97 -6.46 5.41
N ALA A 15 11.67 -5.17 5.22
CA ALA A 15 10.57 -4.75 4.35
C ALA A 15 11.03 -4.57 2.91
N ILE A 16 10.22 -4.94 1.92
CA ILE A 16 10.52 -4.60 0.51
C ILE A 16 9.72 -3.36 0.10
N ILE A 17 10.44 -2.36 -0.42
CA ILE A 17 9.92 -1.09 -0.89
C ILE A 17 10.14 -1.01 -2.40
N ALA A 18 9.07 -0.86 -3.17
CA ALA A 18 9.15 -0.75 -4.61
C ALA A 18 7.98 0.07 -5.16
N HIS A 19 8.17 0.67 -6.34
CA HIS A 19 7.04 1.18 -7.13
C HIS A 19 6.23 0.02 -7.72
N VAL A 20 5.02 0.34 -8.18
CA VAL A 20 4.21 -0.55 -9.00
C VAL A 20 5.03 -1.01 -10.21
N ASP A 21 4.90 -2.28 -10.58
CA ASP A 21 5.63 -2.91 -11.69
C ASP A 21 7.16 -2.96 -11.61
N HIS A 22 7.83 -2.46 -10.55
CA HIS A 22 9.29 -2.61 -10.40
C HIS A 22 9.74 -4.06 -10.09
N GLY A 23 8.81 -5.01 -10.01
CA GLY A 23 9.10 -6.44 -9.84
C GLY A 23 9.21 -6.90 -8.38
N LYS A 24 8.53 -6.22 -7.46
CA LYS A 24 8.50 -6.56 -6.03
C LYS A 24 8.01 -7.98 -5.78
N THR A 25 6.79 -8.32 -6.23
CA THR A 25 6.23 -9.67 -6.07
C THR A 25 7.11 -10.71 -6.77
N THR A 26 7.67 -10.39 -7.94
CA THR A 26 8.58 -11.28 -8.67
C THR A 26 9.86 -11.58 -7.88
N LEU A 27 10.43 -10.58 -7.20
CA LEU A 27 11.59 -10.76 -6.35
C LEU A 27 11.27 -11.66 -5.15
N VAL A 28 10.11 -11.45 -4.54
CA VAL A 28 9.69 -12.28 -3.40
C VAL A 28 9.39 -13.71 -3.83
N ASP A 29 8.77 -13.91 -5.01
CA ASP A 29 8.59 -15.24 -5.59
C ASP A 29 9.93 -15.93 -5.84
N ALA A 30 10.95 -15.20 -6.31
CA ALA A 30 12.29 -15.75 -6.48
C ALA A 30 12.89 -16.19 -5.14
N PHE A 31 12.72 -15.40 -4.09
CA PHE A 31 13.11 -15.78 -2.73
C PHE A 31 12.43 -17.07 -2.28
N LEU A 32 11.11 -17.20 -2.49
CA LEU A 32 10.36 -18.39 -2.12
C LEU A 32 10.82 -19.65 -2.89
N LYS A 33 11.00 -19.53 -4.20
CA LYS A 33 11.35 -20.68 -5.07
C LYS A 33 12.75 -21.21 -4.83
N GLN A 34 13.73 -20.31 -4.60
CA GLN A 34 15.13 -20.71 -4.41
C GLN A 34 15.50 -20.98 -2.96
N SER A 35 14.69 -20.57 -1.98
CA SER A 35 14.93 -20.90 -0.56
C SER A 35 14.43 -22.29 -0.15
N HIS A 36 13.98 -23.11 -1.12
CA HIS A 36 13.45 -24.46 -0.90
C HIS A 36 12.31 -24.54 0.13
N LEU A 37 11.54 -23.45 0.31
CA LEU A 37 10.38 -23.41 1.19
C LEU A 37 9.24 -24.32 0.72
N PHE A 38 9.19 -24.61 -0.58
CA PHE A 38 8.24 -25.54 -1.18
C PHE A 38 8.91 -26.90 -1.45
N ARG A 39 8.17 -27.99 -1.24
CA ARG A 39 8.57 -29.31 -1.76
C ARG A 39 8.48 -29.25 -3.29
N GLU A 40 9.40 -29.92 -3.99
CA GLU A 40 9.48 -29.95 -5.47
C GLU A 40 8.17 -30.32 -6.21
N ASN A 41 7.14 -30.81 -5.50
CA ASN A 41 5.85 -31.26 -6.01
C ASN A 41 4.64 -30.37 -5.60
N GLN A 42 4.83 -29.13 -5.16
CA GLN A 42 3.69 -28.21 -4.91
C GLN A 42 3.30 -27.44 -6.19
N ASP A 43 2.01 -27.46 -6.55
CA ASP A 43 1.45 -26.72 -7.70
C ASP A 43 1.78 -25.22 -7.67
N GLU A 44 2.02 -24.67 -6.47
CA GLU A 44 2.41 -23.29 -6.20
C GLU A 44 3.77 -22.89 -6.82
N MET A 45 4.69 -23.85 -7.07
CA MET A 45 5.97 -23.56 -7.74
C MET A 45 5.77 -23.12 -9.21
N SER A 46 4.68 -23.55 -9.83
CA SER A 46 4.34 -23.22 -11.23
C SER A 46 3.64 -21.86 -11.39
N GLN A 47 3.19 -21.25 -10.28
CA GLN A 47 2.48 -19.98 -10.32
C GLN A 47 3.45 -18.79 -10.31
N THR A 48 3.05 -17.71 -10.97
CA THR A 48 3.67 -16.38 -10.89
C THR A 48 2.81 -15.50 -10.00
N GLN A 49 3.43 -14.65 -9.16
CA GLN A 49 2.76 -13.79 -8.18
C GLN A 49 2.01 -14.56 -7.10
N ILE A 50 2.72 -15.45 -6.39
CA ILE A 50 2.14 -16.33 -5.35
C ILE A 50 1.48 -15.50 -4.23
N LEU A 51 1.96 -14.28 -4.03
CA LEU A 51 1.52 -13.37 -2.96
C LEU A 51 0.32 -12.51 -3.32
N ASP A 52 0.06 -12.22 -4.59
CA ASP A 52 -1.09 -11.40 -4.96
C ASP A 52 -2.30 -12.32 -5.11
N SER A 53 -2.91 -12.71 -3.98
CA SER A 53 -3.95 -13.76 -3.95
C SER A 53 -5.36 -13.20 -4.18
N GLY A 54 -5.58 -11.90 -3.96
CA GLY A 54 -6.89 -11.27 -4.17
C GLY A 54 -7.16 -10.97 -5.64
N ASP A 55 -8.39 -11.18 -6.11
CA ASP A 55 -8.78 -10.91 -7.50
C ASP A 55 -8.48 -9.45 -7.91
N LEU A 56 -8.72 -8.50 -7.01
CA LEU A 56 -8.41 -7.08 -7.25
C LEU A 56 -6.92 -6.78 -7.29
N GLU A 57 -6.10 -7.50 -6.51
CA GLU A 57 -4.63 -7.35 -6.54
C GLU A 57 -4.10 -7.81 -7.91
N LYS A 58 -4.58 -8.97 -8.39
CA LYS A 58 -4.22 -9.52 -9.70
C LYS A 58 -4.68 -8.64 -10.86
N GLU A 59 -5.93 -8.16 -10.83
CA GLU A 59 -6.47 -7.33 -11.90
C GLU A 59 -5.82 -5.95 -11.98
N LYS A 60 -5.48 -5.35 -10.83
CA LYS A 60 -4.88 -4.02 -10.75
C LYS A 60 -3.35 -4.06 -10.77
N GLY A 61 -2.72 -5.22 -10.65
CA GLY A 61 -1.27 -5.38 -10.61
C GLY A 61 -0.61 -4.73 -9.38
N ILE A 62 -1.34 -4.60 -8.28
CA ILE A 62 -0.86 -3.93 -7.06
C ILE A 62 -1.05 -4.81 -5.83
N THR A 63 -0.09 -4.74 -4.91
CA THR A 63 -0.25 -5.31 -3.56
C THR A 63 -1.08 -4.37 -2.70
N ILE A 64 -2.22 -4.85 -2.21
CA ILE A 64 -3.16 -4.06 -1.41
C ILE A 64 -2.94 -4.34 0.08
N LYS A 65 -2.72 -5.60 0.46
CA LYS A 65 -2.47 -6.00 1.85
C LYS A 65 -1.01 -6.42 2.05
N ALA A 66 -0.43 -6.03 3.18
CA ALA A 66 0.91 -6.48 3.51
C ALA A 66 0.92 -7.99 3.79
N LYS A 67 1.94 -8.69 3.27
CA LYS A 67 2.16 -10.11 3.53
C LYS A 67 3.55 -10.33 4.09
N ASN A 68 3.61 -11.01 5.24
CA ASN A 68 4.86 -11.48 5.82
C ASN A 68 5.18 -12.88 5.27
N ILE A 69 6.45 -13.17 5.06
CA ILE A 69 6.98 -14.47 4.63
C ILE A 69 8.22 -14.77 5.45
N SER A 70 8.41 -16.02 5.85
CA SER A 70 9.60 -16.40 6.59
C SER A 70 10.48 -17.39 5.84
N ILE A 71 11.77 -17.08 5.73
CA ILE A 71 12.79 -17.90 5.07
C ILE A 71 13.82 -18.37 6.10
N ARG A 72 14.17 -19.66 6.05
CA ARG A 72 15.25 -20.26 6.82
C ARG A 72 16.53 -20.31 5.98
N TYR A 73 17.57 -19.61 6.40
CA TYR A 73 18.82 -19.54 5.65
C TYR A 73 20.04 -19.45 6.58
N LYS A 74 21.02 -20.35 6.42
CA LYS A 74 22.25 -20.44 7.25
C LYS A 74 22.01 -20.40 8.78
N GLY A 75 20.88 -20.93 9.26
CA GLY A 75 20.50 -20.90 10.68
C GLY A 75 19.83 -19.61 11.16
N TYR A 76 19.65 -18.64 10.25
CA TYR A 76 18.88 -17.42 10.45
C TYR A 76 17.43 -17.60 9.98
N LYS A 77 16.54 -16.80 10.57
CA LYS A 77 15.16 -16.61 10.12
C LYS A 77 15.04 -15.20 9.55
N ILE A 78 14.81 -15.12 8.24
CA ILE A 78 14.64 -13.87 7.52
C ILE A 78 13.15 -13.70 7.25
N ASN A 79 12.54 -12.72 7.91
CA ASN A 79 11.16 -12.33 7.68
C ASN A 79 11.13 -11.23 6.62
N ILE A 80 10.56 -11.55 5.47
CA ILE A 80 10.36 -10.62 4.36
C ILE A 80 8.95 -10.08 4.45
N ILE A 81 8.86 -8.77 4.63
CA ILE A 81 7.60 -8.07 4.80
C ILE A 81 7.30 -7.32 3.51
N ASP A 82 6.30 -7.79 2.78
CA ASP A 82 5.90 -7.19 1.52
C ASP A 82 4.99 -5.97 1.76
N THR A 83 5.43 -4.78 1.35
CA THR A 83 4.70 -3.52 1.60
C THR A 83 3.89 -3.09 0.36
N PRO A 84 2.68 -2.51 0.51
CA PRO A 84 1.97 -1.91 -0.63
C PRO A 84 2.80 -0.83 -1.34
N GLY A 85 2.84 -0.87 -2.67
CA GLY A 85 3.62 0.07 -3.48
C GLY A 85 2.89 1.36 -3.86
N HIS A 86 1.62 1.53 -3.48
CA HIS A 86 0.79 2.68 -3.85
C HIS A 86 0.53 3.61 -2.65
N ALA A 87 0.64 4.94 -2.87
CA ALA A 87 0.58 5.96 -1.81
C ALA A 87 -0.74 5.97 -1.02
N ASP A 88 -1.86 5.68 -1.68
CA ASP A 88 -3.18 5.54 -1.06
C ASP A 88 -3.24 4.50 0.08
N PHE A 89 -2.33 3.52 0.13
CA PHE A 89 -2.23 2.55 1.22
C PHE A 89 -1.20 2.93 2.28
N GLY A 90 -0.84 4.22 2.38
CA GLY A 90 0.20 4.66 3.31
C GLY A 90 -0.02 4.24 4.77
N GLY A 91 -1.26 4.03 5.21
CA GLY A 91 -1.55 3.57 6.58
C GLY A 91 -1.20 2.11 6.78
N GLU A 92 -1.37 1.29 5.75
CA GLU A 92 -0.86 -0.08 5.72
C GLU A 92 0.67 -0.08 5.69
N VAL A 93 1.27 0.76 4.85
CA VAL A 93 2.72 0.90 4.73
C VAL A 93 3.37 1.26 6.06
N GLU A 94 2.89 2.32 6.73
CA GLU A 94 3.43 2.80 8.01
C GLU A 94 3.38 1.70 9.09
N ARG A 95 2.28 0.94 9.16
CA ARG A 95 2.14 -0.17 10.11
C ARG A 95 3.07 -1.34 9.81
N THR A 96 3.24 -1.62 8.52
CA THR A 96 4.04 -2.73 8.02
C THR A 96 5.54 -2.48 8.21
N LEU A 97 5.99 -1.26 7.93
CA LEU A 97 7.39 -0.85 8.13
C LEU A 97 7.82 -0.94 9.60
N ASN A 98 6.91 -0.72 10.55
CA ASN A 98 7.20 -0.84 11.98
C ASN A 98 7.61 -2.26 12.43
N MET A 99 7.25 -3.29 11.64
CA MET A 99 7.71 -4.66 11.90
C MET A 99 9.14 -4.91 11.41
N ALA A 100 9.66 -4.09 10.50
CA ALA A 100 10.99 -4.28 9.93
C ALA A 100 12.08 -3.60 10.76
N ASP A 101 13.32 -4.02 10.55
CA ASP A 101 14.54 -3.41 11.11
C ASP A 101 15.46 -2.90 9.97
N ALA A 102 15.19 -3.33 8.73
CA ALA A 102 15.83 -2.89 7.49
C ALA A 102 14.84 -2.88 6.32
N CYS A 103 15.22 -2.30 5.18
CA CYS A 103 14.41 -2.33 3.97
C CYS A 103 15.22 -2.62 2.70
N LEU A 104 14.64 -3.38 1.77
CA LEU A 104 15.13 -3.57 0.41
C LEU A 104 14.43 -2.56 -0.49
N LEU A 105 15.17 -1.61 -1.03
CA LEU A 105 14.68 -0.63 -1.99
C LEU A 105 14.86 -1.17 -3.40
N LEU A 106 13.76 -1.51 -4.08
CA LEU A 106 13.75 -2.04 -5.44
C LEU A 106 13.46 -0.95 -6.47
N VAL A 107 14.40 -0.72 -7.38
CA VAL A 107 14.31 0.33 -8.41
C VAL A 107 14.55 -0.27 -9.79
N ASP A 108 13.65 -0.03 -10.75
CA ASP A 108 13.82 -0.50 -12.13
C ASP A 108 14.95 0.29 -12.82
N ALA A 109 15.87 -0.43 -13.48
CA ALA A 109 17.06 0.15 -14.10
C ALA A 109 16.75 1.05 -15.32
N GLN A 110 15.60 0.89 -15.96
CA GLN A 110 15.17 1.69 -17.11
C GLN A 110 14.30 2.88 -16.66
N GLU A 111 13.34 2.62 -15.77
CA GLU A 111 12.38 3.62 -15.29
C GLU A 111 12.96 4.55 -14.22
N GLY A 112 13.86 4.04 -13.39
CA GLY A 112 14.53 4.80 -12.33
C GLY A 112 13.65 5.07 -11.11
N VAL A 113 13.96 6.15 -10.39
CA VAL A 113 13.23 6.52 -9.16
C VAL A 113 11.83 7.03 -9.50
N MET A 114 10.84 6.48 -8.80
CA MET A 114 9.43 6.81 -8.95
C MET A 114 8.83 7.48 -7.70
N PRO A 115 7.78 8.31 -7.87
CA PRO A 115 7.17 9.09 -6.78
C PRO A 115 6.66 8.25 -5.60
N GLN A 116 6.03 7.11 -5.87
CA GLN A 116 5.50 6.26 -4.80
C GLN A 116 6.63 5.68 -3.94
N THR A 117 7.74 5.31 -4.57
CA THR A 117 8.94 4.84 -3.86
C THR A 117 9.47 5.91 -2.92
N LYS A 118 9.46 7.19 -3.32
CA LYS A 118 9.87 8.33 -2.49
C LYS A 118 9.04 8.43 -1.20
N PHE A 119 7.71 8.27 -1.27
CA PHE A 119 6.85 8.31 -0.08
C PHE A 119 7.17 7.19 0.91
N VAL A 120 7.22 5.94 0.44
CA VAL A 120 7.46 4.77 1.29
C VAL A 120 8.88 4.80 1.86
N LEU A 121 9.87 5.16 1.05
CA LEU A 121 11.26 5.31 1.48
C LEU A 121 11.41 6.41 2.54
N LYS A 122 10.78 7.57 2.36
CA LYS A 122 10.78 8.64 3.38
C LYS A 122 10.31 8.11 4.74
N LYS A 123 9.22 7.33 4.76
CA LYS A 123 8.71 6.71 6.01
C LYS A 123 9.68 5.68 6.59
N ALA A 124 10.30 4.86 5.76
CA ALA A 124 11.32 3.91 6.21
C ALA A 124 12.53 4.61 6.86
N LEU A 125 13.00 5.71 6.28
CA LEU A 125 14.12 6.49 6.81
C LEU A 125 13.74 7.27 8.08
N GLU A 126 12.52 7.81 8.17
CA GLU A 126 11.97 8.38 9.41
C GLU A 126 11.91 7.36 10.56
N MET A 127 11.73 6.07 10.24
CA MET A 127 11.76 4.94 11.19
C MET A 127 13.17 4.37 11.43
N ASN A 128 14.21 5.00 10.89
CA ASN A 128 15.60 4.56 10.99
C ASN A 128 15.87 3.15 10.43
N LEU A 129 15.07 2.68 9.46
CA LEU A 129 15.33 1.42 8.79
C LEU A 129 16.61 1.52 7.95
N LYS A 130 17.45 0.48 8.02
CA LYS A 130 18.65 0.39 7.19
C LYS A 130 18.31 -0.01 5.75
N PRO A 131 18.65 0.80 4.74
CA PRO A 131 18.31 0.49 3.36
C PRO A 131 19.37 -0.38 2.67
N ILE A 132 18.92 -1.26 1.77
CA ILE A 132 19.75 -1.94 0.77
C ILE A 132 19.12 -1.66 -0.60
N LEU A 133 19.89 -1.10 -1.53
CA LEU A 133 19.41 -0.81 -2.89
C LEU A 133 19.55 -2.04 -3.79
N ILE A 134 18.46 -2.40 -4.47
CA ILE A 134 18.44 -3.41 -5.52
C ILE A 134 17.97 -2.74 -6.82
N VAL A 135 18.87 -2.60 -7.79
CA VAL A 135 18.58 -2.13 -9.14
C VAL A 135 18.12 -3.32 -9.98
N ASN A 136 16.81 -3.39 -10.25
CA ASN A 136 16.16 -4.52 -10.91
C ASN A 136 15.97 -4.30 -12.41
N LYS A 137 15.64 -5.38 -13.12
CA LYS A 137 15.38 -5.41 -14.57
C LYS A 137 16.54 -4.88 -15.42
N ILE A 138 17.76 -5.22 -15.00
CA ILE A 138 18.99 -4.87 -15.74
C ILE A 138 19.07 -5.56 -17.11
N ASP A 139 18.19 -6.52 -17.39
CA ASP A 139 18.02 -7.21 -18.68
C ASP A 139 17.29 -6.39 -19.75
N LYS A 140 16.68 -5.25 -19.39
CA LYS A 140 15.99 -4.37 -20.35
C LYS A 140 17.02 -3.69 -21.26
N LYS A 141 16.71 -3.62 -22.56
CA LYS A 141 17.59 -2.98 -23.58
C LYS A 141 17.97 -1.53 -23.29
N LEU A 142 17.09 -0.79 -22.61
CA LEU A 142 17.28 0.62 -22.24
C LEU A 142 17.60 0.79 -20.74
N ALA A 143 18.02 -0.27 -20.05
CA ALA A 143 18.45 -0.19 -18.66
C ALA A 143 19.70 0.71 -18.54
N ASN A 144 19.66 1.66 -17.62
CA ASN A 144 20.78 2.52 -17.29
C ASN A 144 21.00 2.51 -15.77
N CYS A 145 21.82 1.55 -15.33
CA CYS A 145 22.11 1.33 -13.91
C CYS A 145 22.83 2.53 -13.29
N THR A 146 23.82 3.11 -13.97
CA THR A 146 24.61 4.24 -13.46
C THR A 146 23.73 5.47 -13.19
N ARG A 147 22.87 5.83 -14.15
CA ARG A 147 21.90 6.93 -13.98
C ARG A 147 20.93 6.64 -12.84
N THR A 148 20.42 5.42 -12.78
CA THR A 148 19.46 5.01 -11.75
C THR A 148 20.06 5.11 -10.35
N VAL A 149 21.29 4.62 -10.16
CA VAL A 149 22.01 4.76 -8.89
C VAL A 149 22.21 6.23 -8.51
N GLY A 150 22.63 7.07 -9.46
CA GLY A 150 22.79 8.52 -9.21
C GLY A 150 21.48 9.17 -8.75
N LYS A 151 20.36 8.94 -9.46
CA LYS A 151 19.05 9.45 -9.06
C LYS A 151 18.59 8.93 -7.69
N VAL A 152 18.92 7.68 -7.34
CA VAL A 152 18.65 7.15 -6.00
C VAL A 152 19.50 7.89 -4.96
N GLN A 153 20.79 8.12 -5.20
CA GLN A 153 21.64 8.88 -4.28
C GLN A 153 21.10 10.30 -4.05
N ASP A 154 20.66 10.99 -5.10
CA ASP A 154 20.02 12.31 -4.99
C ASP A 154 18.73 12.25 -4.16
N LEU A 155 17.92 11.20 -4.35
CA LEU A 155 16.73 10.96 -3.54
C LEU A 155 17.09 10.79 -2.06
N PHE A 156 18.12 10.01 -1.76
CA PHE A 156 18.59 9.80 -0.39
C PHE A 156 19.09 11.09 0.25
N LEU A 157 19.83 11.93 -0.48
CA LEU A 157 20.24 13.26 0.02
C LEU A 157 19.04 14.14 0.39
N SER A 158 17.92 14.00 -0.33
CA SER A 158 16.70 14.78 -0.05
C SER A 158 15.85 14.23 1.10
N LEU A 159 15.94 12.92 1.39
CA LEU A 159 15.05 12.24 2.33
C LEU A 159 15.74 11.78 3.63
N ALA A 160 17.06 11.59 3.62
CA ALA A 160 17.78 11.05 4.74
C ALA A 160 17.64 11.94 5.99
N THR A 161 17.36 11.29 7.11
CA THR A 161 17.29 11.92 8.43
C THR A 161 18.62 11.84 9.16
N ASN A 162 19.47 10.86 8.82
CA ASN A 162 20.78 10.62 9.42
C ASN A 162 21.85 10.36 8.35
N MET A 163 23.12 10.67 8.64
CA MET A 163 24.23 10.45 7.70
C MET A 163 24.46 8.98 7.37
N ASP A 164 24.30 8.07 8.36
CA ASP A 164 24.48 6.63 8.17
C ASP A 164 23.53 6.01 7.13
N GLN A 165 22.45 6.73 6.78
CA GLN A 165 21.49 6.28 5.76
C GLN A 165 21.96 6.57 4.34
N LEU A 166 23.00 7.38 4.15
CA LEU A 166 23.57 7.69 2.83
C LEU A 166 24.50 6.57 2.32
N ASP A 167 25.00 5.74 3.23
CA ASP A 167 25.87 4.60 2.93
C ASP A 167 25.06 3.30 2.97
N PHE A 168 24.58 2.87 1.81
CA PHE A 168 23.81 1.64 1.64
C PHE A 168 24.45 0.71 0.59
N PRO A 169 24.40 -0.62 0.79
CA PRO A 169 24.83 -1.59 -0.20
C PRO A 169 23.98 -1.50 -1.47
N ILE A 170 24.61 -1.70 -2.63
CA ILE A 170 23.96 -1.69 -3.95
C ILE A 170 24.11 -3.06 -4.58
N TYR A 171 23.00 -3.59 -5.05
CA TYR A 171 22.90 -4.86 -5.76
C TYR A 171 22.17 -4.65 -7.09
N TYR A 172 22.44 -5.55 -8.04
CA TYR A 172 21.84 -5.56 -9.36
C TYR A 172 21.06 -6.86 -9.55
N ALA A 173 19.87 -6.81 -10.12
CA ALA A 173 18.98 -7.97 -10.16
C ALA A 173 18.25 -8.13 -11.49
N ILE A 174 18.02 -9.39 -11.85
CA ILE A 174 17.00 -9.84 -12.79
C ILE A 174 16.04 -10.71 -11.98
N ALA A 175 15.09 -10.08 -11.29
CA ALA A 175 14.19 -10.78 -10.37
C ALA A 175 13.40 -11.91 -11.04
N ARG A 176 13.02 -11.75 -12.33
CA ARG A 176 12.29 -12.77 -13.10
C ARG A 176 13.07 -14.08 -13.28
N GLU A 177 14.40 -14.02 -13.26
CA GLU A 177 15.30 -15.18 -13.33
C GLU A 177 15.81 -15.58 -11.95
N GLY A 178 15.44 -14.82 -10.90
CA GLY A 178 15.90 -15.01 -9.54
C GLY A 178 17.42 -14.85 -9.38
N LYS A 179 18.02 -13.91 -10.11
CA LYS A 179 19.47 -13.69 -10.09
C LYS A 179 19.79 -12.30 -9.55
N ILE A 180 20.71 -12.25 -8.60
CA ILE A 180 21.13 -11.02 -7.93
C ILE A 180 22.65 -11.02 -7.81
N TRP A 181 23.27 -9.88 -8.12
CA TRP A 181 24.71 -9.69 -8.11
C TRP A 181 25.10 -8.47 -7.29
N LYS A 182 26.25 -8.54 -6.62
CA LYS A 182 26.84 -7.42 -5.87
C LYS A 182 27.48 -6.39 -6.81
N GLU A 183 28.01 -6.86 -7.94
CA GLU A 183 28.57 -6.02 -9.00
C GLU A 183 27.79 -6.24 -10.30
N LEU A 184 27.80 -5.26 -11.20
CA LEU A 184 27.10 -5.38 -12.46
C LEU A 184 27.70 -6.54 -13.28
N PRO A 185 26.92 -7.56 -13.65
CA PRO A 185 27.45 -8.71 -14.39
C PRO A 185 27.93 -8.32 -15.79
N GLN A 186 28.97 -9.01 -16.27
CA GLN A 186 29.47 -8.86 -17.64
C GLN A 186 28.69 -9.79 -18.59
N GLY A 187 28.44 -9.34 -19.83
CA GLY A 187 27.76 -10.12 -20.87
C GLY A 187 26.51 -9.43 -21.44
N ASP A 188 25.81 -10.12 -22.34
CA ASP A 188 24.53 -9.66 -22.89
C ASP A 188 23.37 -10.07 -21.97
N LEU A 189 23.02 -9.17 -21.05
CA LEU A 189 21.96 -9.38 -20.07
C LEU A 189 20.56 -9.47 -20.70
N THR A 190 20.42 -9.15 -21.99
CA THR A 190 19.11 -9.24 -22.68
C THR A 190 18.76 -10.68 -23.05
N LYS A 191 19.72 -11.60 -22.98
CA LYS A 191 19.53 -13.01 -23.26
C LYS A 191 19.40 -13.80 -21.97
N ALA A 192 18.22 -14.42 -21.79
CA ALA A 192 17.94 -15.22 -20.62
C ALA A 192 18.92 -16.40 -20.50
N GLY A 193 19.46 -16.63 -19.30
CA GLY A 193 20.30 -17.79 -19.01
C GLY A 193 21.78 -17.70 -19.37
N GLU A 194 22.26 -16.64 -20.05
CA GLU A 194 23.70 -16.50 -20.37
C GLU A 194 24.57 -16.14 -19.14
N THR A 195 23.97 -15.54 -18.11
CA THR A 195 24.67 -15.13 -16.88
C THR A 195 24.29 -16.03 -15.71
N GLU A 196 25.28 -16.59 -15.02
CA GLU A 196 25.08 -17.32 -13.76
C GLU A 196 24.78 -16.34 -12.61
N GLY A 197 23.88 -16.74 -11.71
CA GLY A 197 23.50 -15.97 -10.53
C GLY A 197 22.34 -16.63 -9.79
N ASP A 198 22.18 -16.27 -8.53
CA ASP A 198 21.10 -16.73 -7.65
C ASP A 198 20.74 -15.63 -6.62
N ILE A 199 19.87 -15.95 -5.66
CA ILE A 199 19.49 -15.02 -4.57
C ILE A 199 20.50 -14.99 -3.41
N THR A 200 21.51 -15.86 -3.41
CA THR A 200 22.42 -16.06 -2.28
C THR A 200 23.14 -14.76 -1.86
N PRO A 201 23.64 -13.90 -2.79
CA PRO A 201 24.33 -12.67 -2.43
C PRO A 201 23.52 -11.70 -1.58
N ILE A 202 22.22 -11.53 -1.88
CA ILE A 202 21.38 -10.61 -1.10
C ILE A 202 20.97 -11.22 0.24
N LEU A 203 20.78 -12.55 0.32
CA LEU A 203 20.49 -13.22 1.59
C LEU A 203 21.69 -13.13 2.55
N ASP A 204 22.91 -13.25 2.03
CA ASP A 204 24.14 -13.05 2.79
C ASP A 204 24.25 -11.60 3.27
N GLU A 205 24.00 -10.62 2.40
CA GLU A 205 24.02 -9.20 2.79
C GLU A 205 22.96 -8.88 3.85
N ILE A 206 21.75 -9.46 3.76
CA ILE A 206 20.71 -9.27 4.79
C ILE A 206 21.20 -9.74 6.16
N ILE A 207 21.96 -10.85 6.22
CA ILE A 207 22.51 -11.34 7.48
C ILE A 207 23.58 -10.39 8.03
N GLU A 208 24.47 -9.90 7.16
CA GLU A 208 25.63 -9.08 7.51
C GLU A 208 25.28 -7.61 7.83
N TYR A 209 24.43 -6.98 7.01
CA TYR A 209 24.16 -5.54 7.07
C TYR A 209 22.93 -5.20 7.91
N CYS A 210 21.86 -6.00 7.83
CA CYS A 210 20.64 -5.71 8.57
C CYS A 210 20.85 -5.99 10.06
N PRO A 211 20.47 -5.06 10.96
CA PRO A 211 20.63 -5.26 12.39
C PRO A 211 19.68 -6.36 12.88
N PRO A 212 20.04 -7.09 13.96
CA PRO A 212 19.07 -7.90 14.66
C PRO A 212 17.98 -7.00 15.30
N PRO A 213 16.79 -7.54 15.58
CA PRO A 213 15.73 -6.80 16.24
C PRO A 213 16.18 -6.25 17.59
N SER A 214 15.69 -5.05 17.92
CA SER A 214 15.98 -4.40 19.20
C SER A 214 15.16 -5.02 20.35
N GLY A 215 15.65 -4.85 21.59
CA GLY A 215 15.00 -5.33 22.82
C GLY A 215 15.73 -6.49 23.50
N GLU A 216 15.35 -6.75 24.76
CA GLU A 216 15.90 -7.83 25.57
C GLU A 216 14.83 -8.84 25.99
N SER A 217 15.21 -10.12 25.95
CA SER A 217 14.31 -11.24 26.29
C SER A 217 13.98 -11.33 27.78
N THR A 218 14.81 -10.71 28.62
CA THR A 218 14.61 -10.63 30.08
C THR A 218 13.60 -9.57 30.50
N ASP A 219 13.27 -8.65 29.60
CA ASP A 219 12.34 -7.56 29.90
C ASP A 219 10.88 -8.07 29.92
N PRO A 220 9.95 -7.32 30.54
CA PRO A 220 8.53 -7.64 30.47
C PRO A 220 8.02 -7.63 29.02
N PHE A 221 7.19 -8.62 28.68
CA PHE A 221 6.61 -8.78 27.34
C PHE A 221 5.94 -7.48 26.86
N GLN A 222 6.25 -7.10 25.62
CA GLN A 222 5.64 -5.98 24.95
C GLN A 222 5.63 -6.22 23.44
N MET A 223 4.48 -6.04 22.83
CA MET A 223 4.22 -6.24 21.41
C MET A 223 3.24 -5.19 20.92
N GLN A 224 3.55 -4.51 19.82
CA GLN A 224 2.60 -3.63 19.16
C GLN A 224 1.78 -4.39 18.12
N ILE A 225 0.46 -4.21 18.13
CA ILE A 225 -0.42 -4.80 17.12
C ILE A 225 -0.29 -3.99 15.83
N THR A 226 0.10 -4.65 14.73
CA THR A 226 0.31 -4.03 13.43
C THR A 226 -0.78 -4.40 12.42
N SER A 227 -1.30 -5.63 12.50
CA SER A 227 -2.42 -6.08 11.67
C SER A 227 -3.32 -7.06 12.43
N LEU A 228 -4.48 -7.32 11.84
CA LEU A 228 -5.49 -8.25 12.35
C LEU A 228 -5.80 -9.27 11.27
N GLU A 229 -5.82 -10.54 11.65
CA GLU A 229 -6.34 -11.62 10.82
C GLU A 229 -7.54 -12.27 11.53
N TYR A 230 -8.39 -12.97 10.77
CA TYR A 230 -9.57 -13.62 11.32
C TYR A 230 -9.62 -15.08 10.91
N ASP A 231 -9.89 -15.93 11.88
CA ASP A 231 -10.13 -17.36 11.73
C ASP A 231 -11.51 -17.73 12.28
N ALA A 232 -12.23 -18.58 11.57
CA ALA A 232 -13.60 -18.96 11.93
C ALA A 232 -13.69 -19.79 13.22
N HIS A 233 -12.63 -20.48 13.62
CA HIS A 233 -12.59 -21.35 14.79
C HIS A 233 -11.93 -20.68 16.01
N LEU A 234 -10.84 -19.96 15.79
CA LEU A 234 -10.05 -19.35 16.88
C LEU A 234 -10.34 -17.85 17.10
N GLY A 235 -11.11 -17.23 16.20
CA GLY A 235 -11.46 -15.83 16.25
C GLY A 235 -10.38 -14.94 15.66
N ARG A 236 -10.21 -13.73 16.21
CA ARG A 236 -9.24 -12.76 15.72
C ARG A 236 -7.82 -13.09 16.17
N TYR A 237 -6.88 -13.00 15.24
CA TYR A 237 -5.44 -13.01 15.50
C TYR A 237 -4.91 -11.59 15.54
N LEU A 238 -4.22 -11.26 16.64
CA LEU A 238 -3.50 -10.01 16.78
C LEU A 238 -2.07 -10.24 16.28
N VAL A 239 -1.70 -9.61 15.17
CA VAL A 239 -0.38 -9.80 14.53
C VAL A 239 0.53 -8.63 14.85
N GLY A 240 1.81 -8.91 15.10
CA GLY A 240 2.79 -7.87 15.43
C GLY A 240 4.18 -8.42 15.74
N LYS A 241 5.17 -7.51 15.79
CA LYS A 241 6.54 -7.82 16.21
C LYS A 241 6.64 -7.73 17.73
N THR A 242 7.28 -8.70 18.36
CA THR A 242 7.62 -8.64 19.79
C THR A 242 8.77 -7.64 19.99
N ASN A 243 8.50 -6.50 20.63
CA ASN A 243 9.49 -5.44 20.86
C ASN A 243 10.47 -5.79 21.97
N ARG A 244 10.00 -6.43 23.05
CA ARG A 244 10.84 -6.91 24.15
C ARG A 244 10.12 -8.02 24.95
N GLY A 245 10.90 -8.75 25.72
CA GLY A 245 10.43 -9.87 26.53
C GLY A 245 10.05 -11.13 25.74
N THR A 246 9.39 -12.05 26.43
CA THR A 246 8.92 -13.33 25.88
C THR A 246 7.48 -13.56 26.26
N VAL A 247 6.73 -14.30 25.44
CA VAL A 247 5.34 -14.67 25.71
C VAL A 247 5.15 -16.15 25.47
N LYS A 248 4.34 -16.79 26.33
CA LYS A 248 3.97 -18.19 26.24
C LYS A 248 2.45 -18.37 26.28
N VAL A 249 2.01 -19.50 25.73
CA VAL A 249 0.62 -19.92 25.85
C VAL A 249 0.23 -20.03 27.32
N GLY A 250 -0.86 -19.38 27.70
CA GLY A 250 -1.34 -19.31 29.08
C GLY A 250 -0.83 -18.11 29.88
N ASP A 251 0.02 -17.24 29.32
CA ASP A 251 0.46 -16.04 30.02
C ASP A 251 -0.68 -15.02 30.16
N PRO A 252 -0.83 -14.38 31.35
CA PRO A 252 -1.74 -13.27 31.53
C PRO A 252 -1.17 -12.01 30.88
N VAL A 253 -1.97 -11.36 30.04
CA VAL A 253 -1.58 -10.18 29.30
C VAL A 253 -2.60 -9.07 29.47
N VAL A 254 -2.18 -7.84 29.25
CA VAL A 254 -3.05 -6.67 29.19
C VAL A 254 -2.84 -5.95 27.88
N LEU A 255 -3.95 -5.68 27.20
CA LEU A 255 -3.97 -4.82 26.04
C LEU A 255 -4.20 -3.38 26.49
N LEU A 256 -3.33 -2.49 26.02
CA LEU A 256 -3.40 -1.06 26.25
C LEU A 256 -3.82 -0.37 24.95
N GLU A 257 -5.03 0.17 24.94
CA GLU A 257 -5.59 0.96 23.85
C GLU A 257 -5.91 2.36 24.38
N LYS A 258 -5.03 3.34 24.14
CA LYS A 258 -5.16 4.69 24.70
C LYS A 258 -5.34 4.64 26.23
N GLU A 259 -6.51 5.04 26.74
CA GLU A 259 -6.85 4.99 28.17
C GLU A 259 -7.51 3.65 28.59
N ASN A 260 -7.95 2.84 27.62
CA ASN A 260 -8.62 1.57 27.87
C ASN A 260 -7.61 0.46 28.14
N LYS A 261 -7.95 -0.39 29.11
CA LYS A 261 -7.17 -1.57 29.48
C LYS A 261 -8.05 -2.80 29.43
N VAL A 262 -7.68 -3.77 28.59
CA VAL A 262 -8.39 -5.04 28.48
C VAL A 262 -7.46 -6.16 28.92
N GLN A 263 -7.82 -6.84 30.00
CA GLN A 263 -7.06 -8.01 30.45
C GLN A 263 -7.48 -9.24 29.66
N GLY A 264 -6.51 -10.10 29.36
CA GLY A 264 -6.75 -11.31 28.61
C GLY A 264 -5.71 -12.38 28.95
N ARG A 265 -5.81 -13.49 28.24
CA ARG A 265 -4.88 -14.60 28.37
C ARG A 265 -4.53 -15.13 26.99
N VAL A 266 -3.26 -15.39 26.77
CA VAL A 266 -2.79 -15.94 25.51
C VAL A 266 -3.29 -17.38 25.38
N LYS A 267 -4.15 -17.65 24.39
CA LYS A 267 -4.67 -19.00 24.13
C LYS A 267 -3.77 -19.77 23.18
N GLU A 268 -3.36 -19.13 22.09
CA GLU A 268 -2.48 -19.71 21.09
C GLU A 268 -1.54 -18.64 20.55
N ILE A 269 -0.34 -19.08 20.14
CA ILE A 269 0.67 -18.25 19.50
C ILE A 269 1.05 -18.94 18.20
N PHE A 270 1.13 -18.17 17.12
CA PHE A 270 1.60 -18.65 15.83
C PHE A 270 2.79 -17.83 15.37
N VAL A 271 3.72 -18.50 14.70
CA VAL A 271 4.80 -17.87 13.94
C VAL A 271 4.67 -18.29 12.49
N LYS A 272 5.16 -17.45 11.59
CA LYS A 272 5.19 -17.79 10.17
C LYS A 272 6.41 -18.64 9.85
N GLU A 273 6.21 -19.72 9.10
CA GLU A 273 7.27 -20.51 8.45
C GLU A 273 6.87 -20.66 6.98
N GLY A 274 7.70 -20.12 6.07
CA GLY A 274 7.26 -19.90 4.69
C GLY A 274 6.04 -18.98 4.64
N LEU A 275 4.93 -19.50 4.14
CA LEU A 275 3.64 -18.82 4.05
C LEU A 275 2.64 -19.23 5.15
N GLU A 276 2.91 -20.33 5.86
CA GLU A 276 1.95 -20.94 6.78
C GLU A 276 2.14 -20.44 8.22
N TRP A 277 1.02 -20.33 8.95
CA TRP A 277 1.02 -20.11 10.38
C TRP A 277 1.24 -21.43 11.11
N VAL A 278 2.34 -21.53 11.85
CA VAL A 278 2.69 -22.69 12.66
C VAL A 278 2.49 -22.37 14.12
N ASN A 279 1.72 -23.22 14.82
CA ASN A 279 1.45 -23.06 16.24
C ASN A 279 2.72 -23.33 17.07
N VAL A 280 2.98 -22.46 18.05
CA VAL A 280 4.15 -22.54 18.95
C VAL A 280 3.75 -22.28 20.39
N HIS A 281 4.52 -22.84 21.34
CA HIS A 281 4.24 -22.67 22.76
C HIS A 281 4.76 -21.34 23.33
N GLY A 282 5.72 -20.70 22.68
CA GLY A 282 6.25 -19.41 23.09
C GLY A 282 7.26 -18.84 22.11
N THR A 283 7.51 -17.54 22.24
CA THR A 283 8.34 -16.77 21.31
C THR A 283 9.28 -15.82 22.04
N SER A 284 10.24 -15.28 21.30
CA SER A 284 11.26 -14.36 21.80
C SER A 284 11.17 -13.00 21.08
N VAL A 285 11.98 -12.06 21.55
CA VAL A 285 12.13 -10.72 20.99
C VAL A 285 12.42 -10.77 19.50
N GLY A 286 11.79 -9.85 18.76
CA GLY A 286 12.00 -9.67 17.34
C GLY A 286 11.17 -10.60 16.43
N GLU A 287 10.55 -11.63 16.99
CA GLU A 287 9.67 -12.52 16.25
C GLU A 287 8.36 -11.80 15.87
N ILE A 288 7.89 -12.00 14.64
CA ILE A 288 6.57 -11.57 14.20
C ILE A 288 5.60 -12.70 14.50
N ILE A 289 4.64 -12.43 15.39
CA ILE A 289 3.75 -13.44 15.95
C ILE A 289 2.29 -13.07 15.71
N ALA A 290 1.44 -14.09 15.64
CA ALA A 290 0.00 -13.94 15.73
C ALA A 290 -0.48 -14.51 17.06
N VAL A 291 -1.20 -13.71 17.84
CA VAL A 291 -1.70 -14.09 19.17
C VAL A 291 -3.22 -14.22 19.14
N ALA A 292 -3.73 -15.35 19.61
CA ALA A 292 -5.16 -15.60 19.79
C ALA A 292 -5.57 -15.55 21.27
N GLY A 293 -6.83 -15.19 21.53
CA GLY A 293 -7.43 -15.24 22.87
C GLY A 293 -7.68 -13.89 23.54
N ILE A 294 -7.38 -12.78 22.87
CA ILE A 294 -7.74 -11.42 23.29
C ILE A 294 -8.64 -10.81 22.23
N GLU A 295 -9.86 -10.41 22.61
CA GLU A 295 -10.77 -9.71 21.69
C GLU A 295 -10.37 -8.24 21.60
N SER A 296 -9.90 -7.83 20.41
CA SER A 296 -9.58 -6.44 20.11
C SER A 296 -9.59 -6.18 18.60
N THR A 297 -9.89 -4.93 18.24
CA THR A 297 -9.73 -4.36 16.89
C THR A 297 -8.71 -3.24 16.86
N ALA A 298 -8.03 -2.97 17.96
CA ALA A 298 -7.20 -1.80 18.12
C ALA A 298 -5.80 -2.01 17.52
N ILE A 299 -5.60 -1.59 16.26
CA ILE A 299 -4.27 -1.58 15.66
C ILE A 299 -3.46 -0.39 16.20
N GLY A 300 -2.18 -0.60 16.44
CA GLY A 300 -1.29 0.32 17.15
C GLY A 300 -1.33 0.15 18.67
N ALA A 301 -2.35 -0.54 19.21
CA ALA A 301 -2.42 -0.87 20.62
C ALA A 301 -1.27 -1.78 21.05
N THR A 302 -0.94 -1.74 22.34
CA THR A 302 0.18 -2.49 22.90
C THR A 302 -0.33 -3.64 23.74
N LEU A 303 0.03 -4.86 23.35
CA LEU A 303 -0.14 -6.04 24.18
C LEU A 303 1.11 -6.20 25.05
N CYS A 304 0.93 -6.25 26.37
CA CYS A 304 2.06 -6.31 27.30
C CYS A 304 1.78 -7.21 28.51
N ALA A 305 2.84 -7.51 29.27
CA ALA A 305 2.73 -8.29 30.50
C ALA A 305 1.81 -7.59 31.52
N LEU A 306 0.93 -8.36 32.17
CA LEU A 306 -0.06 -7.83 33.12
C LEU A 306 0.55 -6.98 34.25
N ASN A 307 1.75 -7.36 34.72
CA ASN A 307 2.43 -6.70 35.84
C ASN A 307 3.19 -5.42 35.43
N THR A 308 3.36 -5.17 34.13
CA THR A 308 4.12 -4.01 33.62
C THR A 308 3.37 -3.40 32.42
N PRO A 309 2.25 -2.70 32.67
CA PRO A 309 1.43 -2.12 31.62
C PRO A 309 2.08 -0.84 31.06
N GLU A 310 3.02 -1.02 30.12
CA GLU A 310 3.68 0.06 29.40
C GLU A 310 3.26 0.07 27.93
N ALA A 311 2.62 1.15 27.48
CA ALA A 311 2.21 1.33 26.10
C ALA A 311 3.40 1.79 25.24
N LEU A 312 3.49 1.27 24.02
CA LEU A 312 4.38 1.79 22.98
C LEU A 312 3.79 3.09 22.39
N PRO A 313 4.65 3.97 21.82
CA PRO A 313 4.17 5.15 21.12
C PRO A 313 3.17 4.80 20.02
N ASP A 314 2.14 5.62 19.89
CA ASP A 314 1.16 5.45 18.82
C ASP A 314 1.83 5.52 17.45
N ILE A 315 1.43 4.60 16.56
CA ILE A 315 1.83 4.66 15.16
C ILE A 315 1.21 5.92 14.57
N LYS A 316 2.06 6.86 14.13
CA LYS A 316 1.59 8.09 13.46
C LYS A 316 1.03 7.74 12.09
N ILE A 317 -0.29 7.57 12.03
CA ILE A 317 -1.03 7.30 10.80
C ILE A 317 -1.36 8.64 10.14
N THR A 318 -0.88 8.87 8.91
CA THR A 318 -1.30 10.03 8.10
C THR A 318 -2.84 10.05 7.93
N PRO A 319 -3.52 11.19 8.15
CA PRO A 319 -4.98 11.28 8.10
C PRO A 319 -5.53 11.13 6.67
N PRO A 320 -6.83 10.77 6.52
CA PRO A 320 -7.48 10.69 5.22
C PRO A 320 -7.51 12.07 4.52
N SER A 321 -7.46 12.06 3.20
CA SER A 321 -7.41 13.26 2.35
C SER A 321 -8.70 13.47 1.55
N VAL A 322 -9.43 12.39 1.23
CA VAL A 322 -10.64 12.41 0.40
C VAL A 322 -11.77 11.68 1.13
N LYS A 323 -12.99 12.21 1.05
CA LYS A 323 -14.20 11.57 1.58
C LYS A 323 -15.34 11.55 0.56
N VAL A 324 -16.15 10.51 0.62
CA VAL A 324 -17.34 10.30 -0.21
C VAL A 324 -18.49 9.86 0.70
N LYS A 325 -19.72 10.29 0.40
CA LYS A 325 -20.91 9.78 1.08
C LYS A 325 -21.45 8.55 0.38
N PHE A 326 -21.75 7.52 1.16
CA PHE A 326 -22.38 6.26 0.77
C PHE A 326 -23.83 6.26 1.26
N GLU A 327 -24.75 5.98 0.36
CA GLU A 327 -26.19 5.96 0.64
C GLU A 327 -26.85 4.80 -0.11
N ALA A 328 -27.96 4.28 0.42
CA ALA A 328 -28.75 3.27 -0.31
C ALA A 328 -29.26 3.85 -1.63
N ASN A 329 -29.37 3.01 -2.67
CA ASN A 329 -29.89 3.48 -3.95
C ASN A 329 -31.37 3.85 -3.84
N THR A 330 -31.68 5.11 -4.11
CA THR A 330 -33.04 5.66 -4.12
C THR A 330 -33.60 5.88 -5.53
N SER A 331 -32.88 5.43 -6.57
CA SER A 331 -33.30 5.61 -7.96
C SER A 331 -34.48 4.71 -8.34
N PRO A 332 -35.22 5.04 -9.41
CA PRO A 332 -36.28 4.19 -9.95
C PRO A 332 -35.83 2.78 -10.38
N PHE A 333 -34.52 2.56 -10.53
CA PHE A 333 -33.95 1.26 -10.92
C PHE A 333 -33.43 0.44 -9.73
N SER A 334 -33.69 0.91 -8.50
CA SER A 334 -33.31 0.21 -7.28
C SER A 334 -33.72 -1.26 -7.29
N GLY A 335 -32.76 -2.18 -7.18
CA GLY A 335 -33.00 -3.63 -7.10
C GLY A 335 -33.08 -4.36 -8.44
N LYS A 336 -32.68 -3.71 -9.54
CA LYS A 336 -32.57 -4.36 -10.86
C LYS A 336 -31.25 -5.10 -11.06
N GLU A 337 -30.16 -4.59 -10.49
CA GLU A 337 -28.80 -5.13 -10.72
C GLU A 337 -28.19 -5.76 -9.45
N GLY A 338 -28.48 -5.19 -8.27
CA GLY A 338 -27.94 -5.67 -7.01
C GLY A 338 -28.87 -6.59 -6.22
N LYS A 339 -28.28 -7.44 -5.39
CA LYS A 339 -28.97 -8.29 -4.42
C LYS A 339 -29.20 -7.56 -3.09
N PHE A 340 -28.27 -6.68 -2.71
CA PHE A 340 -28.28 -5.96 -1.44
C PHE A 340 -28.52 -4.47 -1.69
N VAL A 341 -29.76 -4.02 -1.51
CA VAL A 341 -30.19 -2.65 -1.87
C VAL A 341 -30.64 -1.82 -0.67
N THR A 342 -30.83 -2.45 0.49
CA THR A 342 -31.37 -1.76 1.66
C THR A 342 -30.29 -1.01 2.42
N ALA A 343 -30.67 0.14 3.00
CA ALA A 343 -29.80 0.93 3.87
C ALA A 343 -29.21 0.11 5.03
N LYS A 344 -29.99 -0.80 5.62
CA LYS A 344 -29.56 -1.63 6.74
C LYS A 344 -28.47 -2.63 6.33
N GLN A 345 -28.58 -3.22 5.15
CA GLN A 345 -27.55 -4.13 4.63
C GLN A 345 -26.24 -3.38 4.37
N LEU A 346 -26.32 -2.21 3.72
CA LEU A 346 -25.16 -1.35 3.47
C LEU A 346 -24.51 -0.91 4.79
N GLU A 347 -25.31 -0.49 5.77
CA GLU A 347 -24.87 -0.13 7.12
C GLU A 347 -24.11 -1.27 7.80
N GLN A 348 -24.67 -2.49 7.81
CA GLN A 348 -24.01 -3.65 8.40
C GLN A 348 -22.65 -3.94 7.75
N ARG A 349 -22.58 -3.84 6.42
CA ARG A 349 -21.34 -4.11 5.67
C ARG A 349 -20.28 -3.01 5.86
N LEU A 350 -20.69 -1.75 5.94
CA LEU A 350 -19.79 -0.62 6.20
C LEU A 350 -19.27 -0.62 7.65
N GLU A 351 -20.08 -1.02 8.63
CA GLU A 351 -19.60 -1.16 10.01
C GLU A 351 -18.63 -2.35 10.15
N GLN A 352 -18.86 -3.45 9.42
CA GLN A 352 -17.87 -4.53 9.28
C GLN A 352 -16.58 -4.04 8.62
N GLU A 353 -16.68 -3.24 7.56
CA GLU A 353 -15.49 -2.68 6.89
C GLU A 353 -14.70 -1.78 7.83
N LYS A 354 -15.37 -0.97 8.65
CA LYS A 354 -14.75 -0.10 9.65
C LYS A 354 -13.94 -0.88 10.67
N GLU A 355 -14.40 -2.08 11.06
CA GLU A 355 -13.66 -2.96 11.97
C GLU A 355 -12.43 -3.62 11.31
N LEU A 356 -12.49 -3.87 10.00
CA LEU A 356 -11.42 -4.56 9.26
C LEU A 356 -10.39 -3.60 8.68
N ASN A 357 -10.82 -2.41 8.26
CA ASN A 357 -10.05 -1.50 7.43
C ASN A 357 -9.85 -0.15 8.11
N ILE A 358 -8.89 -0.13 9.01
CA ILE A 358 -8.55 1.04 9.83
C ILE A 358 -7.93 2.18 9.01
N SER A 359 -7.54 1.90 7.76
CA SER A 359 -7.09 2.93 6.83
C SER A 359 -8.22 3.78 6.26
N LEU A 360 -9.48 3.37 6.47
CA LEU A 360 -10.68 4.13 6.16
C LEU A 360 -11.30 4.69 7.44
N ASN A 361 -11.75 5.94 7.38
CA ASN A 361 -12.60 6.50 8.42
C ASN A 361 -14.07 6.45 7.95
N ILE A 362 -14.87 5.61 8.60
CA ILE A 362 -16.28 5.38 8.27
C ILE A 362 -17.14 5.92 9.42
N GLU A 363 -17.90 6.98 9.14
CA GLU A 363 -18.72 7.69 10.12
C GLU A 363 -20.17 7.83 9.65
N LYS A 364 -21.12 7.51 10.53
CA LYS A 364 -22.53 7.75 10.26
C LYS A 364 -22.85 9.25 10.41
N GLN A 365 -23.35 9.86 9.34
CA GLN A 365 -23.67 11.31 9.30
C GLN A 365 -25.14 11.61 9.67
N GLY A 366 -25.95 10.57 9.88
CA GLY A 366 -27.39 10.66 10.18
C GLY A 366 -28.23 9.91 9.15
N GLY A 367 -29.42 9.47 9.56
CA GLY A 367 -30.29 8.64 8.71
C GLY A 367 -29.58 7.36 8.25
N SER A 368 -29.54 7.16 6.93
CA SER A 368 -28.88 6.03 6.25
C SER A 368 -27.60 6.43 5.49
N THR A 369 -27.05 7.61 5.79
CA THR A 369 -25.89 8.17 5.10
C THR A 369 -24.61 7.93 5.89
N TYR A 370 -23.61 7.37 5.21
CA TYR A 370 -22.27 7.15 5.75
C TYR A 370 -21.27 8.05 5.04
N SER A 371 -20.41 8.71 5.78
CA SER A 371 -19.21 9.36 5.24
C SER A 371 -18.05 8.39 5.34
N VAL A 372 -17.47 8.05 4.19
CA VAL A 372 -16.29 7.20 4.10
C VAL A 372 -15.13 8.05 3.61
N ALA A 373 -14.11 8.20 4.45
CA ALA A 373 -12.90 8.95 4.12
C ALA A 373 -11.70 7.99 3.99
N GLY A 374 -10.91 8.20 2.94
CA GLY A 374 -9.68 7.47 2.63
C GLY A 374 -8.53 8.42 2.32
N ARG A 375 -7.34 7.86 2.14
CA ARG A 375 -6.10 8.59 1.81
C ARG A 375 -5.99 8.98 0.33
N GLY A 376 -6.85 8.44 -0.52
CA GLY A 376 -6.92 8.81 -1.93
C GLY A 376 -8.11 8.18 -2.64
N GLU A 377 -8.26 8.50 -3.93
CA GLU A 377 -9.39 8.05 -4.74
C GLU A 377 -9.36 6.54 -5.00
N LEU A 378 -8.17 5.93 -5.11
CA LEU A 378 -8.04 4.51 -5.44
C LEU A 378 -8.52 3.62 -4.29
N GLN A 379 -8.19 3.98 -3.05
CA GLN A 379 -8.63 3.25 -1.86
C GLN A 379 -10.16 3.21 -1.75
N LEU A 380 -10.82 4.35 -2.02
CA LEU A 380 -12.28 4.44 -2.06
C LEU A 380 -12.86 3.66 -3.23
N ALA A 381 -12.24 3.73 -4.41
CA ALA A 381 -12.67 2.98 -5.59
C ALA A 381 -12.61 1.46 -5.36
N ILE A 382 -11.61 0.96 -4.63
CA ILE A 382 -11.50 -0.46 -4.27
C ILE A 382 -12.66 -0.89 -3.38
N LEU A 383 -13.00 -0.11 -2.35
CA LEU A 383 -14.16 -0.42 -1.51
C LEU A 383 -15.46 -0.45 -2.33
N VAL A 384 -15.64 0.54 -3.22
CA VAL A 384 -16.81 0.61 -4.10
C VAL A 384 -16.91 -0.63 -4.99
N GLU A 385 -15.79 -1.04 -5.59
CA GLU A 385 -15.73 -2.21 -6.45
C GLU A 385 -15.95 -3.52 -5.67
N GLN A 386 -15.43 -3.64 -4.46
CA GLN A 386 -15.70 -4.78 -3.57
C GLN A 386 -17.20 -4.90 -3.26
N LEU A 387 -17.82 -3.82 -2.81
CA LEU A 387 -19.26 -3.80 -2.52
C LEU A 387 -20.08 -4.15 -3.78
N ARG A 388 -19.70 -3.63 -4.94
CA ARG A 388 -20.36 -3.94 -6.21
C ARG A 388 -20.26 -5.43 -6.56
N ARG A 389 -19.09 -6.06 -6.40
CA ARG A 389 -18.88 -7.51 -6.63
C ARG A 389 -19.63 -8.38 -5.63
N GLU A 390 -19.74 -7.92 -4.39
CA GLU A 390 -20.58 -8.54 -3.36
C GLU A 390 -22.08 -8.44 -3.70
N GLY A 391 -22.46 -7.62 -4.68
CA GLY A 391 -23.84 -7.45 -5.16
C GLY A 391 -24.60 -6.35 -4.46
N PHE A 392 -23.91 -5.39 -3.83
CA PHE A 392 -24.52 -4.19 -3.26
C PHE A 392 -24.86 -3.16 -4.34
N GLU A 393 -26.03 -2.55 -4.17
CA GLU A 393 -26.48 -1.42 -4.97
C GLU A 393 -26.61 -0.19 -4.07
N PHE A 394 -25.87 0.86 -4.40
CA PHE A 394 -25.77 2.07 -3.59
C PHE A 394 -25.42 3.27 -4.47
N GLN A 395 -25.63 4.47 -3.93
CA GLN A 395 -25.28 5.73 -4.58
C GLN A 395 -24.14 6.41 -3.82
N LEU A 396 -23.36 7.21 -4.54
CA LEU A 396 -22.20 7.93 -4.02
C LEU A 396 -22.33 9.43 -4.26
N SER A 397 -21.90 10.24 -3.30
CA SER A 397 -21.71 11.67 -3.54
C SER A 397 -20.45 11.93 -4.38
N LYS A 398 -20.29 13.16 -4.85
CA LYS A 398 -18.98 13.61 -5.34
C LYS A 398 -17.92 13.46 -4.22
N PRO A 399 -16.66 13.14 -4.56
CA PRO A 399 -15.55 13.21 -3.62
C PRO A 399 -15.32 14.64 -3.14
N GLU A 400 -15.01 14.78 -1.85
CA GLU A 400 -14.68 16.03 -1.19
C GLU A 400 -13.37 15.88 -0.42
N VAL A 401 -12.62 16.96 -0.28
CA VAL A 401 -11.39 16.94 0.51
C VAL A 401 -11.71 16.97 1.99
N VAL A 402 -10.93 16.22 2.77
CA VAL A 402 -10.96 16.27 4.23
C VAL A 402 -10.15 17.47 4.69
N LEU A 403 -10.82 18.45 5.30
CA LEU A 403 -10.18 19.59 5.94
C LEU A 403 -9.75 19.22 7.36
N ILE A 404 -8.54 19.61 7.75
CA ILE A 404 -8.03 19.41 9.10
C ILE A 404 -8.15 20.71 9.88
N GLU A 405 -8.71 20.65 11.09
CA GLU A 405 -8.73 21.80 11.99
C GLU A 405 -7.49 21.78 12.89
N LYS A 406 -6.71 22.87 12.87
CA LYS A 406 -5.59 23.11 13.78
C LYS A 406 -5.69 24.53 14.30
N ASP A 407 -5.66 24.70 15.62
CA ASP A 407 -5.75 26.01 16.29
C ASP A 407 -6.94 26.87 15.83
N GLY A 408 -8.11 26.25 15.62
CA GLY A 408 -9.34 26.92 15.15
C GLY A 408 -9.30 27.38 13.70
N LYS A 409 -8.28 26.99 12.92
CA LYS A 409 -8.17 27.26 11.48
C LYS A 409 -8.26 25.97 10.68
N GLN A 410 -8.90 26.04 9.52
CA GLN A 410 -9.00 24.92 8.60
C GLN A 410 -7.77 24.88 7.69
N PHE A 411 -7.23 23.69 7.49
CA PHE A 411 -6.12 23.40 6.59
C PHE A 411 -6.57 22.39 5.54
N GLU A 412 -6.10 22.57 4.31
CA GLU A 412 -6.33 21.66 3.20
C GLU A 412 -5.02 20.98 2.76
N PRO A 413 -5.07 19.71 2.34
CA PRO A 413 -3.91 19.00 1.81
C PRO A 413 -3.44 19.56 0.46
N VAL A 414 -2.11 19.58 0.31
CA VAL A 414 -1.40 19.85 -0.93
C VAL A 414 -0.58 18.64 -1.32
N GLU A 415 -0.62 18.30 -2.60
CA GLU A 415 0.05 17.15 -3.18
C GLU A 415 1.16 17.58 -4.14
N GLU A 416 2.23 16.78 -4.16
CA GLU A 416 3.18 16.77 -5.27
C GLU A 416 2.63 15.81 -6.34
N LEU A 417 2.30 16.37 -7.50
CA LEU A 417 1.78 15.66 -8.66
C LEU A 417 2.92 15.47 -9.66
N ILE A 418 3.26 14.22 -9.93
CA ILE A 418 4.29 13.84 -10.88
C ILE A 418 3.64 13.14 -12.07
N ILE A 419 3.96 13.62 -13.27
CA ILE A 419 3.41 13.11 -14.52
C ILE A 419 4.57 12.74 -15.43
N ASP A 420 4.64 11.48 -15.84
CA ASP A 420 5.54 11.03 -16.90
C ASP A 420 4.73 10.84 -18.18
N SER A 421 5.18 11.39 -19.30
CA SER A 421 4.47 11.23 -20.58
C SER A 421 5.39 11.43 -21.78
N PRO A 422 5.00 10.95 -22.97
CA PRO A 422 5.65 11.34 -24.21
C PRO A 422 5.69 12.86 -24.39
N SER A 423 6.84 13.40 -24.82
CA SER A 423 7.06 14.85 -24.94
C SER A 423 6.08 15.55 -25.89
N GLU A 424 5.40 14.82 -26.78
CA GLU A 424 4.33 15.36 -27.64
C GLU A 424 3.12 15.89 -26.85
N TYR A 425 2.86 15.39 -25.63
CA TYR A 425 1.73 15.81 -24.79
C TYR A 425 2.07 16.96 -23.84
N LEU A 426 3.29 17.52 -23.92
CA LEU A 426 3.78 18.53 -22.98
C LEU A 426 2.84 19.72 -22.83
N SER A 427 2.42 20.30 -23.96
CA SER A 427 1.52 21.46 -23.98
C SER A 427 0.15 21.13 -23.38
N THR A 428 -0.39 19.95 -23.70
CA THR A 428 -1.70 19.50 -23.23
C THR A 428 -1.70 19.27 -21.72
N ILE A 429 -0.69 18.58 -21.19
CA ILE A 429 -0.55 18.35 -19.75
C ILE A 429 -0.39 19.67 -19.00
N THR A 430 0.49 20.55 -19.49
CA THR A 430 0.69 21.87 -18.89
C THR A 430 -0.61 22.66 -18.83
N GLN A 431 -1.37 22.69 -19.92
CA GLN A 431 -2.66 23.39 -19.98
C GLN A 431 -3.68 22.80 -19.00
N GLU A 432 -3.84 21.48 -18.96
CA GLU A 432 -4.81 20.81 -18.09
C GLU A 432 -4.48 21.02 -16.61
N VAL A 433 -3.22 20.88 -16.21
CA VAL A 433 -2.78 21.06 -14.81
C VAL A 433 -2.84 22.53 -14.39
N SER A 434 -2.40 23.45 -15.25
CA SER A 434 -2.46 24.90 -14.96
C SER A 434 -3.90 25.41 -14.89
N SER A 435 -4.83 24.88 -15.70
CA SER A 435 -6.26 25.21 -15.60
C SER A 435 -6.86 24.87 -14.24
N ARG A 436 -6.24 23.92 -13.53
CA ARG A 436 -6.57 23.48 -12.17
C ARG A 436 -5.71 24.14 -11.10
N LYS A 437 -4.99 25.20 -11.44
CA LYS A 437 -4.11 25.96 -10.53
C LYS A 437 -2.99 25.10 -9.93
N GLY A 438 -2.50 24.11 -10.67
CA GLY A 438 -1.26 23.43 -10.34
C GLY A 438 -0.05 24.33 -10.61
N GLU A 439 0.84 24.44 -9.64
CA GLU A 439 2.09 25.19 -9.72
C GLU A 439 3.19 24.26 -10.24
N MET A 440 3.84 24.61 -11.35
CA MET A 440 4.95 23.82 -11.88
C MET A 440 6.19 24.02 -11.01
N VAL A 441 6.72 22.94 -10.44
CA VAL A 441 7.94 22.93 -9.65
C VAL A 441 9.14 22.63 -10.53
N ASP A 442 9.02 21.61 -11.38
CA ASP A 442 10.11 21.16 -12.23
C ASP A 442 9.61 20.46 -13.50
N ILE A 443 10.44 20.46 -14.55
CA ILE A 443 10.21 19.74 -15.80
C ILE A 443 11.53 19.17 -16.34
N GLU A 444 11.63 17.85 -16.36
CA GLU A 444 12.78 17.13 -16.92
C GLU A 444 12.37 16.50 -18.24
N THR A 445 13.13 16.75 -19.32
CA THR A 445 12.91 16.06 -20.61
C THR A 445 14.12 15.20 -20.93
N GLU A 446 13.86 13.91 -21.18
CA GLU A 446 14.88 12.93 -21.54
C GLU A 446 14.44 12.15 -22.78
N GLY A 447 15.07 12.48 -23.92
CA GLY A 447 14.73 11.89 -25.20
C GLY A 447 13.30 12.25 -25.64
N LEU A 448 12.42 11.25 -25.68
CA LEU A 448 11.01 11.38 -26.09
C LEU A 448 10.03 11.37 -24.89
N GLN A 449 10.55 11.39 -23.67
CA GLN A 449 9.76 11.38 -22.45
C GLN A 449 10.01 12.66 -21.66
N THR A 450 8.95 13.17 -21.05
CA THR A 450 8.99 14.34 -20.18
C THR A 450 8.34 14.01 -18.85
N ARG A 451 9.06 14.31 -17.76
CA ARG A 451 8.59 14.26 -16.39
C ARG A 451 8.23 15.66 -15.94
N PHE A 452 7.02 15.82 -15.43
CA PHE A 452 6.54 17.05 -14.81
C PHE A 452 6.42 16.84 -13.31
N THR A 453 6.84 17.83 -12.53
CA THR A 453 6.60 17.89 -11.09
C THR A 453 5.79 19.14 -10.80
N TYR A 454 4.60 18.97 -10.24
CA TYR A 454 3.71 20.06 -9.84
C TYR A 454 3.40 20.01 -8.36
N LYS A 455 3.07 21.17 -7.79
CA LYS A 455 2.40 21.29 -6.49
C LYS A 455 0.96 21.69 -6.74
N ILE A 456 0.00 20.92 -6.21
CA ILE A 456 -1.43 21.13 -6.47
C ILE A 456 -2.28 20.76 -5.26
N PHE A 457 -3.37 21.50 -5.01
CA PHE A 457 -4.34 21.14 -3.97
C PHE A 457 -5.06 19.83 -4.30
N THR A 458 -5.26 18.95 -3.33
CA THR A 458 -6.00 17.68 -3.54
C THR A 458 -7.37 17.92 -4.19
N ARG A 459 -8.09 18.99 -3.80
CA ARG A 459 -9.42 19.31 -4.38
C ARG A 459 -9.37 19.59 -5.88
N ASN A 460 -8.25 20.10 -6.37
CA ASN A 460 -8.06 20.42 -7.77
C ASN A 460 -7.54 19.22 -8.55
N LEU A 461 -6.96 18.22 -7.87
CA LEU A 461 -6.52 16.95 -8.45
C LEU A 461 -7.70 16.01 -8.75
N ILE A 462 -8.83 16.14 -8.05
CA ILE A 462 -10.00 15.27 -8.22
C ILE A 462 -10.44 15.18 -9.69
N GLY A 463 -10.46 13.96 -10.22
CA GLY A 463 -10.82 13.64 -11.61
C GLY A 463 -9.81 14.09 -12.69
N LEU A 464 -8.68 14.70 -12.32
CA LEU A 464 -7.62 15.09 -13.27
C LEU A 464 -6.98 13.87 -13.92
N HIS A 465 -6.78 12.79 -13.15
CA HIS A 465 -6.19 11.54 -13.65
C HIS A 465 -6.89 11.05 -14.93
N ARG A 466 -8.23 10.95 -14.92
CA ARG A 466 -9.02 10.52 -16.08
C ARG A 466 -8.87 11.47 -17.28
N ILE A 467 -8.80 12.78 -17.02
CA ILE A 467 -8.64 13.78 -18.08
C ILE A 467 -7.28 13.61 -18.76
N LEU A 468 -6.22 13.46 -17.97
CA LEU A 468 -4.87 13.23 -18.48
C LEU A 468 -4.81 11.92 -19.25
N MET A 469 -5.35 10.82 -18.71
CA MET A 469 -5.41 9.53 -19.42
C MET A 469 -6.08 9.65 -20.78
N ASN A 470 -7.21 10.35 -20.87
CA ASN A 470 -7.89 10.55 -22.15
C ASN A 470 -7.07 11.45 -23.09
N ALA A 471 -6.50 12.53 -22.57
CA ALA A 471 -5.74 13.52 -23.35
C ALA A 471 -4.45 12.93 -23.93
N THR A 472 -3.81 12.01 -23.20
CA THR A 472 -2.56 11.36 -23.60
C THR A 472 -2.77 9.96 -24.16
N LYS A 473 -4.02 9.58 -24.47
CA LYS A 473 -4.38 8.25 -25.01
C LYS A 473 -3.88 7.09 -24.14
N GLY A 474 -3.86 7.27 -22.82
CA GLY A 474 -3.43 6.29 -21.84
C GLY A 474 -1.91 6.14 -21.71
N THR A 475 -1.11 6.96 -22.38
CA THR A 475 0.37 6.85 -22.34
C THR A 475 1.02 7.60 -21.19
N ALA A 476 0.27 8.43 -20.46
CA ALA A 476 0.83 9.14 -19.31
C ALA A 476 0.77 8.25 -18.07
N ILE A 477 1.75 8.41 -17.20
CA ILE A 477 1.77 7.84 -15.86
C ILE A 477 1.62 9.01 -14.89
N VAL A 478 0.57 8.97 -14.08
CA VAL A 478 0.20 10.09 -13.21
C VAL A 478 0.18 9.61 -11.77
N ASN A 479 1.04 10.21 -10.95
CA ASN A 479 1.26 9.84 -9.56
C ASN A 479 1.13 11.08 -8.69
N SER A 480 0.54 10.95 -7.51
CA SER A 480 0.54 12.04 -6.53
C SER A 480 0.63 11.53 -5.11
N PHE A 481 1.11 12.39 -4.21
CA PHE A 481 1.14 12.12 -2.77
C PHE A 481 1.09 13.41 -1.97
N VAL A 482 0.47 13.35 -0.79
CA VAL A 482 0.33 14.50 0.11
C VAL A 482 1.69 14.89 0.66
N THR A 483 2.07 16.16 0.47
CA THR A 483 3.33 16.72 0.97
C THR A 483 3.15 17.60 2.20
N ASP A 484 2.05 18.36 2.27
CA ASP A 484 1.81 19.31 3.34
C ASP A 484 0.32 19.63 3.51
N TYR A 485 -0.03 20.30 4.61
CA TYR A 485 -1.36 20.87 4.88
C TYR A 485 -1.23 22.37 5.05
N VAL A 486 -1.85 23.13 4.14
CA VAL A 486 -1.77 24.61 4.13
C VAL A 486 -3.10 25.22 4.52
N LEU A 487 -3.08 26.48 4.96
CA LEU A 487 -4.29 27.17 5.39
C LEU A 487 -5.33 27.17 4.27
N TYR A 488 -6.54 26.68 4.57
CA TYR A 488 -7.63 26.60 3.61
C TYR A 488 -8.02 27.99 3.13
N GLN A 489 -7.99 28.17 1.81
CA GLN A 489 -8.48 29.38 1.16
C GLN A 489 -9.67 29.03 0.28
N LYS A 490 -10.77 29.76 0.46
CA LYS A 490 -11.94 29.62 -0.41
C LYS A 490 -11.56 30.09 -1.81
N GLN A 491 -11.63 29.19 -2.79
CA GLN A 491 -11.39 29.49 -4.20
C GLN A 491 -12.70 29.42 -4.98
N GLU A 492 -12.75 30.13 -6.11
CA GLU A 492 -13.83 29.92 -7.07
C GLU A 492 -13.81 28.48 -7.59
N PRO A 493 -14.99 27.85 -7.75
CA PRO A 493 -15.09 26.51 -8.29
C PRO A 493 -14.50 26.47 -9.71
N LEU A 494 -13.80 25.38 -10.01
CA LEU A 494 -13.29 25.14 -11.36
C LEU A 494 -14.45 25.14 -12.37
N PHE A 495 -14.19 25.64 -13.58
CA PHE A 495 -15.17 25.69 -14.65
C PHE A 495 -15.73 24.28 -14.93
N ARG A 496 -17.05 24.12 -14.89
CA ARG A 496 -17.74 22.84 -15.11
C ARG A 496 -18.52 22.90 -16.42
N LYS A 497 -18.31 21.91 -17.29
CA LYS A 497 -19.17 21.68 -18.46
C LYS A 497 -20.60 21.37 -17.99
N GLY A 498 -21.61 21.79 -18.76
CA GLY A 498 -23.01 21.41 -18.50
C GLY A 498 -23.21 19.89 -18.56
N VAL A 499 -24.28 19.40 -17.93
CA VAL A 499 -24.68 17.99 -17.97
C VAL A 499 -25.99 17.84 -18.72
N ILE A 500 -26.14 16.72 -19.45
CA ILE A 500 -27.38 16.35 -20.12
C ILE A 500 -28.11 15.38 -19.19
N ILE A 501 -29.33 15.71 -18.81
CA ILE A 501 -30.13 14.95 -17.82
C ILE A 501 -31.39 14.44 -18.53
N SER A 502 -31.78 13.19 -18.28
CA SER A 502 -33.05 12.68 -18.75
C SER A 502 -34.19 13.42 -18.06
N GLN A 503 -35.25 13.72 -18.81
CA GLN A 503 -36.44 14.33 -18.23
C GLN A 503 -37.39 13.28 -17.66
N ASP A 504 -37.44 12.09 -18.28
CA ASP A 504 -38.41 11.04 -17.99
C ASP A 504 -37.74 9.66 -17.94
N THR A 505 -38.39 8.74 -17.24
CA THR A 505 -38.00 7.32 -17.23
C THR A 505 -38.52 6.60 -18.47
N GLY A 506 -37.64 5.92 -19.18
CA GLY A 506 -37.98 5.17 -20.38
C GLY A 506 -36.76 4.65 -21.11
N THR A 507 -36.99 4.08 -22.29
CA THR A 507 -35.92 3.53 -23.13
C THR A 507 -35.50 4.56 -24.17
N THR A 508 -34.19 4.76 -24.35
CA THR A 508 -33.63 5.73 -25.30
C THR A 508 -33.94 5.32 -26.74
N LEU A 509 -34.30 6.32 -27.57
CA LEU A 509 -34.57 6.13 -28.99
C LEU A 509 -33.43 6.74 -29.82
N GLY A 510 -32.87 5.98 -30.76
CA GLY A 510 -31.73 6.42 -31.57
C GLY A 510 -31.94 7.75 -32.30
N PHE A 511 -33.17 8.06 -32.75
CA PHE A 511 -33.46 9.35 -33.39
C PHE A 511 -33.34 10.52 -32.40
N ALA A 512 -33.75 10.35 -31.13
CA ALA A 512 -33.66 11.39 -30.12
C ALA A 512 -32.20 11.63 -29.71
N LEU A 513 -31.42 10.56 -29.55
CA LEU A 513 -29.99 10.65 -29.24
C LEU A 513 -29.21 11.37 -30.34
N THR A 514 -29.59 11.18 -31.61
CA THR A 514 -28.93 11.84 -32.75
C THR A 514 -28.94 13.36 -32.66
N THR A 515 -30.03 13.96 -32.17
CA THR A 515 -30.11 15.41 -31.99
C THR A 515 -29.44 15.87 -30.69
N ILE A 516 -29.50 15.06 -29.63
CA ILE A 516 -28.93 15.43 -28.32
C ILE A 516 -27.40 15.38 -28.36
N GLN A 517 -26.79 14.43 -29.09
CA GLN A 517 -25.33 14.31 -29.21
C GLN A 517 -24.67 15.54 -29.86
N GLU A 518 -25.41 16.36 -30.60
CA GLU A 518 -24.90 17.62 -31.14
C GLU A 518 -24.59 18.64 -30.02
N ARG A 519 -25.21 18.48 -28.85
CA ARG A 519 -25.08 19.38 -27.70
C ARG A 519 -24.05 18.90 -26.67
N GLY A 520 -23.54 17.67 -26.81
CA GLY A 520 -22.57 17.10 -25.90
C GLY A 520 -22.37 15.59 -26.07
N GLN A 521 -21.40 15.05 -25.35
CA GLN A 521 -21.11 13.61 -25.37
C GLN A 521 -22.16 12.85 -24.55
N LEU A 522 -22.79 11.85 -25.16
CA LEU A 522 -23.76 10.97 -24.52
C LEU A 522 -23.07 9.82 -23.78
N PHE A 523 -23.70 9.34 -22.70
CA PHE A 523 -23.25 8.15 -21.95
C PHE A 523 -24.05 6.89 -22.26
N VAL A 524 -25.15 7.03 -23.00
CA VAL A 524 -26.10 5.96 -23.31
C VAL A 524 -26.26 5.80 -24.81
N GLY A 525 -26.32 4.55 -25.27
CA GLY A 525 -26.65 4.17 -26.64
C GLY A 525 -28.16 4.12 -26.88
N SER A 526 -28.55 3.73 -28.10
CA SER A 526 -29.96 3.47 -28.42
C SER A 526 -30.44 2.22 -27.69
N SER A 527 -31.70 2.22 -27.29
CA SER A 527 -32.36 1.10 -26.63
C SER A 527 -31.82 0.77 -25.24
N GLU A 528 -31.33 1.77 -24.52
CA GLU A 528 -30.94 1.67 -23.11
C GLU A 528 -32.00 2.30 -22.21
N ASP A 529 -32.25 1.69 -21.05
CA ASP A 529 -33.18 2.25 -20.07
C ASP A 529 -32.52 3.40 -19.30
N VAL A 530 -33.22 4.53 -19.21
CA VAL A 530 -32.81 5.74 -18.47
C VAL A 530 -33.92 6.22 -17.55
N TYR A 531 -33.59 7.06 -16.57
CA TYR A 531 -34.53 7.67 -15.64
C TYR A 531 -34.22 9.14 -15.35
#